data_AF-A0A7N0V138-F1
#
_entry.id   AF-A0A7N0V138-F1
#
_cell.length_a   1.000
_cell.length_b   1.000
_cell.length_c   1.000
_cell.angle_alpha   90.00
_cell.angle_beta   90.00
_cell.angle_gamma   90.00
#
_symmetry.space_group_name_H-M   'P 1'
#
loop_
_entity.id
_entity.type
_entity.pdbx_description
1 polymer ?
#
loop_
_entity_poly.entity_id
_entity_poly.type
_entity_poly.pdbx_seq_one_letter_code
_entity_poly.pdbx_strand_id
1 'polypeptide(L)'
;MQSICLEGLGGEKKVNSKMQETTFVQHTFGGCLRSKVKCLNCRHVSERYENIMDLTLEIYGWVESLEDALTQFTTPEDLDGENMYRCGRCAAYVRARKQLSIHEAPNILTIVLKRFQV
;
A
#
# COMPACT_ATOMS: atom_id res chain seq x y z
N MET A 1 11.26 -0.37 13.65
CA MET A 1 12.68 -0.59 13.26
C MET A 1 13.35 0.69 12.78
N GLN A 2 12.69 1.57 12.02
CA GLN A 2 13.27 2.84 11.57
C GLN A 2 13.34 3.92 12.67
N SER A 3 12.53 3.82 13.73
CA SER A 3 12.40 4.85 14.76
C SER A 3 13.73 5.20 15.43
N ILE A 4 14.61 4.22 15.62
CA ILE A 4 15.94 4.40 16.21
C ILE A 4 16.85 5.30 15.34
N CYS A 5 16.67 5.28 14.01
CA CYS A 5 17.39 6.17 13.09
C CYS A 5 16.98 7.64 13.27
N LEU A 6 15.85 7.90 13.93
CA LEU A 6 15.24 9.22 14.05
C LEU A 6 15.18 9.71 15.51
N GLU A 7 15.62 8.91 16.49
CA GLU A 7 15.60 9.28 17.91
C GLU A 7 16.39 10.56 18.19
N GLY A 8 17.57 10.73 17.56
CA GLY A 8 18.38 11.95 17.68
C GLY A 8 17.70 13.21 17.13
N LEU A 9 16.63 13.07 16.33
CA LEU A 9 15.81 14.16 15.78
C LEU A 9 14.46 14.31 16.52
N GLY A 10 14.28 13.61 17.64
CA GLY A 10 13.04 13.63 18.42
C GLY A 10 11.97 12.63 17.97
N GLY A 11 12.35 11.64 17.16
CA GLY A 11 11.52 10.51 16.74
C GLY A 11 10.66 10.76 15.51
N GLU A 12 10.11 9.68 14.94
CA GLU A 12 9.31 9.69 13.70
C GLU A 12 8.21 10.76 13.69
N LYS A 13 7.50 10.95 14.80
CA LYS A 13 6.38 11.91 14.88
C LYS A 13 6.79 13.37 14.75
N LYS A 14 8.05 13.72 15.01
CA LYS A 14 8.57 15.10 14.91
C LYS A 14 9.28 15.39 13.60
N VAL A 15 9.66 14.35 12.86
CA VAL A 15 10.41 14.46 11.61
C VAL A 15 9.45 14.43 10.43
N ASN A 16 9.65 15.31 9.44
CA ASN A 16 8.79 15.32 8.25
C ASN A 16 8.97 14.03 7.41
N SER A 17 7.96 13.66 6.60
CA SER A 17 7.98 12.42 5.79
C SER A 17 9.23 12.30 4.91
N LYS A 18 9.62 13.40 4.25
CA LYS A 18 10.78 13.42 3.34
C LYS A 18 12.09 13.07 4.05
N MET A 19 12.27 13.52 5.29
CA MET A 19 13.46 13.20 6.06
C MET A 19 13.43 11.77 6.59
N GLN A 20 12.26 11.23 6.94
CA GLN A 20 12.12 9.81 7.29
C GLN A 20 12.57 8.93 6.12
N GLU A 21 12.29 9.35 4.89
CA GLU A 21 12.68 8.65 3.68
C GLU A 21 14.20 8.58 3.43
N THR A 22 15.00 9.42 4.12
CA THR A 22 16.47 9.47 3.94
C THR A 22 17.26 8.57 4.90
N THR A 23 16.56 7.84 5.78
CA THR A 23 17.23 6.94 6.71
C THR A 23 17.85 5.75 5.98
N PHE A 24 18.93 5.19 6.52
CA PHE A 24 19.54 3.96 6.00
C PHE A 24 18.52 2.81 5.88
N VAL A 25 17.63 2.70 6.86
CA VAL A 25 16.57 1.69 6.88
C VAL A 25 15.60 1.88 5.71
N GLN A 26 15.15 3.12 5.45
CA GLN A 26 14.30 3.39 4.29
C GLN A 26 15.05 3.15 2.97
N HIS A 27 16.31 3.59 2.85
CA HIS A 27 17.08 3.36 1.62
C HIS A 27 17.32 1.88 1.32
N THR A 28 17.31 1.01 2.34
CA THR A 28 17.55 -0.42 2.18
C THR A 28 16.26 -1.20 1.94
N PHE A 29 15.25 -0.99 2.78
CA PHE A 29 14.02 -1.79 2.81
C PHE A 29 12.76 -1.03 2.36
N GLY A 30 12.87 0.29 2.23
CA GLY A 30 11.76 1.15 1.88
C GLY A 30 11.41 1.06 0.40
N GLY A 31 10.12 1.00 0.11
CA GLY A 31 9.57 1.12 -1.24
C GLY A 31 8.34 2.01 -1.25
N CYS A 32 7.71 2.14 -2.42
CA CYS A 32 6.48 2.91 -2.59
C CYS A 32 5.43 2.07 -3.32
N LEU A 33 4.24 1.98 -2.74
CA LEU A 33 3.03 1.50 -3.43
C LEU A 33 2.28 2.68 -4.04
N ARG A 34 1.65 2.43 -5.19
CA ARG A 34 0.65 3.31 -5.78
C ARG A 34 -0.71 2.63 -5.70
N SER A 35 -1.64 3.26 -4.99
CA SER A 35 -3.04 2.90 -4.87
C SER A 35 -3.87 3.76 -5.82
N LYS A 36 -4.51 3.13 -6.80
CA LYS A 36 -5.34 3.79 -7.81
C LYS A 36 -6.79 3.39 -7.63
N VAL A 37 -7.66 4.36 -7.40
CA VAL A 37 -9.12 4.15 -7.24
C VAL A 37 -9.86 4.89 -8.35
N LYS A 38 -10.56 4.13 -9.20
CA LYS A 38 -11.40 4.65 -10.27
C LYS A 38 -12.86 4.56 -9.86
N CYS A 39 -13.53 5.70 -9.71
CA CYS A 39 -14.97 5.76 -9.51
C CYS A 39 -15.70 5.19 -10.73
N LEU A 40 -16.63 4.25 -10.54
CA LEU A 40 -17.40 3.67 -11.65
C LEU A 40 -18.59 4.53 -12.09
N ASN A 41 -18.98 5.52 -11.29
CA ASN A 41 -20.04 6.48 -11.61
C ASN A 41 -19.51 7.64 -12.48
N CYS A 42 -18.60 8.47 -11.94
CA CYS A 42 -18.10 9.66 -12.63
C CYS A 42 -16.76 9.46 -13.36
N ARG A 43 -16.18 8.25 -13.32
CA ARG A 43 -14.89 7.88 -13.94
C ARG A 43 -13.67 8.63 -13.41
N HIS A 44 -13.82 9.47 -12.39
CA HIS A 44 -12.70 10.14 -11.74
C HIS A 44 -11.74 9.12 -11.12
N VAL A 45 -10.45 9.36 -11.32
CA VAL A 45 -9.35 8.55 -10.79
C VAL A 45 -8.68 9.32 -9.67
N SER A 46 -8.55 8.67 -8.51
CA SER A 46 -7.73 9.13 -7.39
C SER A 46 -6.52 8.22 -7.30
N GLU A 47 -5.34 8.80 -7.10
CA GLU A 47 -4.09 8.07 -6.88
C GLU A 47 -3.49 8.51 -5.54
N ARG A 48 -2.97 7.54 -4.80
CA ARG A 48 -2.22 7.76 -3.56
C ARG A 48 -0.93 6.96 -3.60
N TYR A 49 0.12 7.55 -3.04
CA TYR A 49 1.43 6.94 -2.92
C TYR A 49 1.69 6.69 -1.46
N GLU A 50 2.03 5.46 -1.12
CA GLU A 50 2.20 5.00 0.25
C GLU A 50 3.56 4.33 0.39
N ASN A 51 4.38 4.85 1.30
CA ASN A 51 5.67 4.26 1.62
C ASN A 51 5.46 2.93 2.36
N ILE A 52 6.26 1.93 2.03
CA ILE A 52 6.22 0.60 2.63
C ILE A 52 7.60 0.20 3.13
N MET A 53 7.61 -0.71 4.11
CA MET A 53 8.82 -1.40 4.59
C MET A 53 8.77 -2.90 4.32
N ASP A 54 7.58 -3.42 4.04
CA ASP A 54 7.31 -4.81 3.67
C ASP A 54 6.07 -4.88 2.78
N LEU A 55 5.91 -6.02 2.10
CA LEU A 55 4.65 -6.41 1.48
C LEU A 55 4.01 -7.50 2.31
N THR A 56 2.83 -7.22 2.85
CA THR A 56 2.00 -8.24 3.50
C THR A 56 1.07 -8.87 2.46
N LEU A 57 1.32 -10.14 2.14
CA LEU A 57 0.61 -10.87 1.10
C LEU A 57 -0.42 -11.83 1.70
N GLU A 58 -1.61 -11.85 1.11
CA GLU A 58 -2.59 -12.90 1.35
C GLU A 58 -2.17 -14.15 0.59
N ILE A 59 -2.34 -15.32 1.22
CA ILE A 59 -1.91 -16.61 0.68
C ILE A 59 -3.07 -17.61 0.59
N TYR A 60 -4.29 -17.09 0.53
CA TYR A 60 -5.52 -17.89 0.49
C TYR A 60 -6.15 -17.82 -0.90
N GLY A 61 -7.06 -18.75 -1.19
CA GLY A 61 -7.73 -18.85 -2.48
C GLY A 61 -6.92 -19.67 -3.48
N TRP A 62 -6.55 -19.05 -4.61
CA TRP A 62 -5.86 -19.71 -5.74
C TRP A 62 -4.32 -19.62 -5.67
N VAL A 63 -3.77 -19.10 -4.57
CA VAL A 63 -2.34 -18.83 -4.43
C VAL A 63 -1.58 -20.12 -4.10
N GLU A 64 -0.70 -20.55 -5.01
CA GLU A 64 0.17 -21.71 -4.83
C GLU A 64 1.67 -21.34 -4.80
N SER A 65 2.01 -20.15 -5.30
CA SER A 65 3.37 -19.61 -5.37
C SER A 65 3.46 -18.17 -4.85
N LEU A 66 4.68 -17.65 -4.71
CA LEU A 66 4.88 -16.24 -4.34
C LEU A 66 4.42 -15.30 -5.46
N GLU A 67 4.63 -15.72 -6.71
CA GLU A 67 4.21 -15.02 -7.91
C GLU A 67 2.69 -14.88 -7.96
N ASP A 68 1.94 -15.93 -7.58
CA ASP A 68 0.49 -15.88 -7.46
C ASP A 68 0.07 -14.90 -6.37
N ALA A 69 0.74 -14.92 -5.21
CA ALA A 69 0.44 -14.00 -4.10
C ALA A 69 0.66 -12.53 -4.49
N LEU A 70 1.77 -12.23 -5.20
CA LEU A 70 2.07 -10.90 -5.73
C LEU A 70 1.08 -10.47 -6.82
N THR A 71 0.67 -11.42 -7.67
CA THR A 71 -0.35 -11.19 -8.70
C THR A 71 -1.69 -10.88 -8.06
N GLN A 72 -2.12 -11.67 -7.07
CA GLN A 72 -3.34 -11.44 -6.30
C GLN A 72 -3.28 -10.07 -5.60
N PHE A 73 -2.16 -9.73 -4.96
CA PHE A 73 -1.97 -8.44 -4.27
C PHE A 73 -2.13 -7.21 -5.18
N THR A 74 -1.77 -7.33 -6.45
CA THR A 74 -1.85 -6.22 -7.44
C THR A 74 -3.07 -6.31 -8.37
N THR A 75 -3.92 -7.34 -8.17
CA THR A 75 -5.14 -7.52 -8.95
C THR A 75 -6.15 -6.42 -8.61
N PRO A 76 -6.83 -5.83 -9.60
CA PRO A 76 -7.90 -4.88 -9.33
C PRO A 76 -9.04 -5.51 -8.53
N GLU A 77 -9.44 -4.87 -7.46
CA GLU A 77 -10.60 -5.23 -6.64
C GLU A 77 -11.75 -4.24 -6.85
N ASP A 78 -12.98 -4.73 -6.81
CA ASP A 78 -14.16 -3.87 -6.84
C ASP A 78 -14.56 -3.50 -5.40
N LEU A 79 -14.75 -2.19 -5.18
CA LEU A 79 -15.21 -1.61 -3.93
C LEU A 79 -16.73 -1.41 -4.02
N ASP A 80 -17.50 -2.31 -3.40
CA ASP A 80 -18.96 -2.32 -3.39
C ASP A 80 -19.54 -2.71 -2.01
N GLY A 81 -20.88 -2.80 -1.93
CA GLY A 81 -21.57 -3.14 -0.68
C GLY A 81 -21.19 -2.22 0.48
N GLU A 82 -20.70 -2.81 1.58
CA GLU A 82 -20.23 -2.07 2.75
C GLU A 82 -18.86 -1.38 2.53
N ASN A 83 -18.09 -1.82 1.53
CA ASN A 83 -16.75 -1.32 1.19
C ASN A 83 -16.77 -0.25 0.09
N MET A 84 -17.91 0.40 -0.16
CA MET A 84 -18.01 1.45 -1.19
C MET A 84 -17.06 2.62 -0.95
N TYR A 85 -16.55 3.19 -2.05
CA TYR A 85 -15.64 4.34 -2.02
C TYR A 85 -16.40 5.67 -1.94
N ARG A 86 -16.01 6.57 -1.04
CA ARG A 86 -16.54 7.93 -0.99
C ARG A 86 -15.84 8.83 -2.02
N CYS A 87 -16.49 9.05 -3.16
CA CYS A 87 -15.92 9.86 -4.23
C CYS A 87 -16.07 11.36 -3.94
N GLY A 88 -14.96 12.10 -3.92
CA GLY A 88 -14.95 13.55 -3.70
C GLY A 88 -15.69 14.37 -4.77
N ARG A 89 -15.76 13.89 -6.02
CA ARG A 89 -16.52 14.56 -7.10
C ARG A 89 -18.02 14.29 -7.04
N CYS A 90 -18.42 13.05 -6.73
CA CYS A 90 -19.83 12.71 -6.56
C CYS A 90 -20.39 13.18 -5.21
N ALA A 91 -19.52 13.50 -4.25
CA ALA A 91 -19.84 13.74 -2.85
C ALA A 91 -20.66 12.60 -2.19
N ALA A 92 -20.51 11.36 -2.67
CA ALA A 92 -21.30 10.20 -2.26
C ALA A 92 -20.47 8.91 -2.22
N TYR A 93 -20.96 7.90 -1.50
CA TYR A 93 -20.46 6.53 -1.56
C TYR A 93 -20.92 5.87 -2.86
N VAL A 94 -19.96 5.37 -3.62
CA VAL A 94 -20.17 4.83 -4.96
C VAL A 94 -19.31 3.60 -5.17
N ARG A 95 -19.74 2.73 -6.09
CA ARG A 95 -18.89 1.64 -6.57
C ARG A 95 -17.63 2.20 -7.22
N ALA A 96 -16.50 1.59 -6.93
CA ALA A 96 -15.21 1.95 -7.50
C ALA A 96 -14.39 0.69 -7.79
N ARG A 97 -13.36 0.84 -8.62
CA ARG A 97 -12.34 -0.19 -8.80
C ARG A 97 -11.03 0.31 -8.22
N LYS A 98 -10.44 -0.44 -7.31
CA LYS A 98 -9.16 -0.14 -6.66
C LYS A 98 -8.09 -1.10 -7.18
N GLN A 99 -6.87 -0.61 -7.35
CA GLN A 99 -5.73 -1.43 -7.73
C GLN A 99 -4.47 -0.92 -7.02
N LEU A 100 -3.69 -1.84 -6.47
CA LEU A 100 -2.35 -1.56 -5.96
C LEU A 100 -1.30 -1.92 -7.01
N SER A 101 -0.22 -1.16 -7.05
CA SER A 101 0.95 -1.44 -7.88
C SER A 101 2.21 -1.01 -7.14
N ILE A 102 3.33 -1.71 -7.36
CA ILE A 102 4.64 -1.27 -6.86
C ILE A 102 5.09 -0.11 -7.73
N HIS A 103 5.20 1.08 -7.13
CA HIS A 103 5.70 2.27 -7.80
C HIS A 103 7.23 2.32 -7.78
N GLU A 104 7.80 2.05 -6.60
CA GLU A 104 9.24 1.96 -6.38
C GLU A 104 9.52 0.71 -5.54
N ALA A 105 10.41 -0.15 -6.03
CA ALA A 105 10.81 -1.36 -5.32
C ALA A 105 11.98 -1.06 -4.36
N PRO A 106 12.02 -1.69 -3.18
CA PRO A 106 13.16 -1.58 -2.27
C PRO A 106 14.39 -2.34 -2.81
N ASN A 107 15.57 -2.01 -2.29
CA ASN A 107 16.79 -2.78 -2.57
C ASN A 107 16.72 -4.19 -1.94
N ILE A 108 16.13 -4.30 -0.75
CA ILE A 108 15.84 -5.57 -0.08
C ILE A 108 14.35 -5.62 0.22
N LEU A 109 13.64 -6.50 -0.46
CA LEU A 109 12.19 -6.68 -0.28
C LEU A 109 11.92 -7.66 0.86
N THR A 110 11.21 -7.18 1.89
CA THR A 110 10.68 -8.03 2.95
C THR A 110 9.23 -8.41 2.62
N ILE A 111 8.90 -9.69 2.73
CA ILE A 111 7.55 -10.20 2.44
C ILE A 111 7.01 -10.92 3.67
N VAL A 112 5.84 -10.48 4.13
CA VAL A 112 5.09 -11.10 5.22
C VAL A 112 3.96 -11.92 4.62
N LEU A 113 3.99 -13.24 4.84
CA LEU A 113 2.89 -14.12 4.44
C LEU A 113 1.83 -14.14 5.54
N LYS A 114 0.62 -13.68 5.23
CA LYS A 114 -0.50 -13.62 6.18
C LYS A 114 -1.09 -15.02 6.45
N ARG A 115 -0.38 -15.80 7.27
CA ARG A 115 -0.70 -17.21 7.60
C ARG A 115 -1.75 -17.38 8.69
N PHE A 116 -1.91 -16.39 9.55
CA PHE A 116 -2.82 -16.45 10.70
C PHE A 116 -4.08 -15.64 10.42
N GLN A 117 -5.24 -16.25 10.64
CA GLN A 117 -6.54 -15.60 10.70
C GLN A 117 -7.03 -15.66 12.14
N VAL A 118 -7.57 -14.55 12.64
CA VAL A 118 -8.24 -14.45 13.95
C VAL A 118 -9.74 -14.47 13.70
#